data_AF-A0A3N6MFH6-F1
#
_entry.id   AF-A0A3N6MFH6-F1
#
_cell.length_a   1.000
_cell.length_b   1.000
_cell.length_c   1.000
_cell.angle_alpha   90.00
_cell.angle_beta   90.00
_cell.angle_gamma   90.00
#
_symmetry.space_group_name_H-M   'P 1'
#
loop_
_entity.id
_entity.type
_entity.pdbx_description
1 polymer ?
#
loop_
_entity_poly.entity_id
_entity_poly.type
_entity_poly.pdbx_seq_one_letter_code
_entity_poly.pdbx_strand_id
1 'polypeptide(L)'
;MFVRATYDREKKTVHYFDEEGNETLYIGGSFAWRTNNPGNLTKPSSYVMKSAIGYALRTSKSKVSFIIFPDRAVGQQAHQDLLKGVYGDKTIRGMITEYAPPSENDTESYINFVTKKADASSSNVVGSLSDDKFKAVSAAMEQKEGWVPGVIKPLGKPVQVQMFDKLNQPFAGQTMQLSGEHATIDARTNANGELPWIYSGLMGENVNIQYKRGQDDKEHVGQLTTSETASAYTFNAPYYRVPTRPRLHDSEERPRPRVHIVQSGETLSAIAAKYGTTVGAMVAANGLKDANHIYARQHLSIPATSDMSSAQGEHGDVTPQQAASATVTKPTLEPAAEASAMEKLQSTTSSPANATANPAQPHAGSASPSNSGSSSVAAGVVHQHAPSGHPQTVVSSPALEASDAAWCHRYPGSASLDSLNASFKAAASAFIGAMRDANITVKINAALRPIQRSYLMYHAFQIAKGKESPDKVPSYAGVNIDWVHRKADGSMDLDASIKAAKEMCMGYGTNIHSAKQAVGRPGHSRHNFGAAVDLNIIGHTGKKMKDSSGHDVEIKSFDDLKAVGAGYGVRYFEKENMHWSDNGS
;
A
#
# COMPACT_ATOMS: atom_id res chain seq x y z
N MET A 1 -21.60 8.69 7.12
CA MET A 1 -22.25 8.03 5.94
C MET A 1 -21.16 7.51 5.01
N PHE A 2 -21.39 6.54 4.10
CA PHE A 2 -20.34 6.20 3.12
C PHE A 2 -20.15 7.36 2.12
N VAL A 3 -18.90 7.79 1.92
CA VAL A 3 -18.54 8.94 1.06
C VAL A 3 -17.54 8.59 -0.04
N ARG A 4 -16.91 7.41 0.03
CA ARG A 4 -16.02 6.89 -1.02
C ARG A 4 -16.18 5.38 -1.16
N ALA A 5 -16.10 4.88 -2.38
CA ALA A 5 -16.05 3.44 -2.64
C ALA A 5 -15.07 3.07 -3.76
N THR A 6 -14.37 1.95 -3.61
CA THR A 6 -13.45 1.40 -4.62
C THR A 6 -13.75 -0.07 -4.92
N TYR A 7 -13.88 -0.41 -6.21
CA TYR A 7 -14.19 -1.76 -6.67
C TYR A 7 -12.93 -2.54 -7.05
N ASP A 8 -12.68 -3.67 -6.37
CA ASP A 8 -11.74 -4.70 -6.83
C ASP A 8 -12.50 -5.69 -7.71
N ARG A 9 -12.22 -5.60 -9.02
CA ARG A 9 -12.85 -6.44 -10.05
C ARG A 9 -12.46 -7.92 -9.92
N GLU A 10 -11.23 -8.21 -9.51
CA GLU A 10 -10.67 -9.56 -9.52
C GLU A 10 -11.16 -10.35 -8.31
N LYS A 11 -11.20 -9.71 -7.14
CA LYS A 11 -11.80 -10.27 -5.93
C LYS A 11 -13.33 -10.17 -5.90
N LYS A 12 -13.92 -9.39 -6.82
CA LYS A 12 -15.36 -9.05 -6.85
C LYS A 12 -15.81 -8.44 -5.51
N THR A 13 -15.05 -7.49 -4.99
CA THR A 13 -15.34 -6.78 -3.73
C THR A 13 -15.49 -5.28 -3.95
N VAL A 14 -16.33 -4.61 -3.14
CA VAL A 14 -16.34 -3.15 -3.04
C VAL A 14 -15.93 -2.76 -1.63
N HIS A 15 -14.94 -1.89 -1.52
CA HIS A 15 -14.46 -1.31 -0.27
C HIS A 15 -15.15 0.04 -0.12
N TYR A 16 -16.06 0.17 0.85
CA TYR A 16 -16.75 1.40 1.21
C TYR A 16 -16.04 2.09 2.36
N PHE A 17 -15.98 3.41 2.33
CA PHE A 17 -15.36 4.24 3.36
C PHE A 17 -16.34 5.31 3.82
N ASP A 18 -16.50 5.46 5.14
CA ASP A 18 -17.27 6.56 5.73
C ASP A 18 -16.45 7.85 5.91
N GLU A 19 -17.09 8.87 6.48
CA GLU A 19 -16.50 10.20 6.70
C GLU A 19 -15.34 10.15 7.71
N GLU A 20 -15.43 9.21 8.65
CA GLU A 20 -14.44 8.93 9.67
C GLU A 20 -13.27 8.07 9.14
N GLY A 21 -13.40 7.53 7.93
CA GLY A 21 -12.40 6.70 7.26
C GLY A 21 -12.44 5.22 7.62
N ASN A 22 -13.49 4.74 8.31
CA ASN A 22 -13.71 3.31 8.55
C ASN A 22 -14.02 2.61 7.22
N GLU A 23 -13.42 1.45 7.02
CA GLU A 23 -13.70 0.61 5.85
C GLU A 23 -14.78 -0.43 6.15
N THR A 24 -15.65 -0.67 5.17
CA THR A 24 -16.60 -1.79 5.13
C THR A 24 -16.51 -2.49 3.79
N LEU A 25 -16.32 -3.80 3.82
CA LEU A 25 -16.08 -4.62 2.64
C LEU A 25 -17.33 -5.39 2.22
N TYR A 26 -17.80 -5.17 0.99
CA TYR A 26 -18.91 -5.89 0.38
C TYR A 26 -18.35 -7.01 -0.52
N ILE A 27 -18.72 -8.26 -0.25
CA ILE A 27 -18.13 -9.48 -0.84
C ILE A 27 -19.22 -10.33 -1.49
N GLY A 28 -18.98 -10.82 -2.71
CA GLY A 28 -19.95 -11.70 -3.38
C GLY A 28 -21.26 -10.99 -3.74
N GLY A 29 -22.37 -11.73 -3.83
CA GLY A 29 -23.65 -11.17 -4.31
C GLY A 29 -23.62 -10.74 -5.80
N SER A 30 -24.63 -10.00 -6.24
CA SER A 30 -24.67 -9.43 -7.59
C SER A 30 -23.84 -8.14 -7.69
N PHE A 31 -23.54 -7.74 -8.93
CA PHE A 31 -22.80 -6.51 -9.20
C PHE A 31 -23.58 -5.27 -8.71
N ALA A 32 -24.86 -5.18 -9.08
CA ALA A 32 -25.79 -4.12 -8.66
C ALA A 32 -25.86 -3.99 -7.13
N TRP A 33 -25.97 -5.12 -6.40
CA TRP A 33 -25.96 -5.12 -4.94
C TRP A 33 -24.64 -4.57 -4.38
N ARG A 34 -23.50 -5.08 -4.86
CA ARG A 34 -22.18 -4.64 -4.37
C ARG A 34 -21.92 -3.16 -4.56
N THR A 35 -22.44 -2.57 -5.65
CA THR A 35 -22.23 -1.16 -5.98
C THR A 35 -23.36 -0.24 -5.50
N ASN A 36 -24.31 -0.77 -4.71
CA ASN A 36 -25.54 -0.08 -4.30
C ASN A 36 -26.32 0.52 -5.50
N ASN A 37 -26.22 -0.08 -6.69
CA ASN A 37 -26.68 0.48 -7.95
C ASN A 37 -27.79 -0.39 -8.55
N PRO A 38 -29.04 -0.27 -8.07
CA PRO A 38 -30.14 -1.17 -8.43
C PRO A 38 -30.56 -1.10 -9.90
N GLY A 39 -30.29 0.01 -10.58
CA GLY A 39 -30.54 0.18 -12.02
C GLY A 39 -29.30 0.00 -12.91
N ASN A 40 -28.18 -0.53 -12.39
CA ASN A 40 -26.93 -0.64 -13.17
C ASN A 40 -26.55 0.69 -13.90
N LEU A 41 -26.80 1.83 -13.25
CA LEU A 41 -26.55 3.18 -13.78
C LEU A 41 -25.09 3.33 -14.18
N THR A 42 -24.88 3.84 -15.39
CA THR A 42 -23.56 4.09 -15.96
C THR A 42 -23.17 5.55 -15.77
N LYS A 43 -21.86 5.82 -15.75
CA LYS A 43 -21.32 7.17 -15.60
C LYS A 43 -21.78 8.03 -16.80
N PRO A 44 -22.57 9.10 -16.59
CA PRO A 44 -22.98 9.98 -17.68
C PRO A 44 -21.76 10.67 -18.31
N SER A 45 -21.82 10.89 -19.62
CA SER A 45 -20.75 11.54 -20.40
C SER A 45 -20.77 13.07 -20.29
N SER A 46 -21.93 13.65 -19.99
CA SER A 46 -22.19 15.10 -20.06
C SER A 46 -22.22 15.82 -18.71
N TYR A 47 -22.30 15.10 -17.58
CA TYR A 47 -22.35 15.71 -16.24
C TYR A 47 -21.74 14.79 -15.17
N VAL A 48 -21.51 15.34 -13.97
CA VAL A 48 -21.08 14.58 -12.79
C VAL A 48 -22.30 14.32 -11.89
N MET A 49 -22.61 13.05 -11.64
CA MET A 49 -23.67 12.66 -10.72
C MET A 49 -23.18 12.85 -9.27
N LYS A 50 -23.71 13.85 -8.55
CA LYS A 50 -23.25 14.22 -7.20
C LYS A 50 -23.36 13.09 -6.16
N SER A 51 -24.30 12.17 -6.34
CA SER A 51 -24.53 11.00 -5.48
C SER A 51 -23.57 9.83 -5.73
N ALA A 52 -22.70 9.90 -6.75
CA ALA A 52 -21.70 8.87 -7.04
C ALA A 52 -20.49 8.99 -6.09
N ILE A 53 -20.24 7.96 -5.29
CA ILE A 53 -19.07 7.88 -4.39
C ILE A 53 -17.93 6.99 -4.93
N GLY A 54 -18.15 6.35 -6.08
CA GLY A 54 -17.16 5.51 -6.74
C GLY A 54 -17.59 5.07 -8.13
N TYR A 55 -16.71 4.35 -8.82
CA TYR A 55 -16.96 3.81 -10.15
C TYR A 55 -16.43 2.37 -10.27
N ALA A 56 -17.14 1.54 -11.02
CA ALA A 56 -16.82 0.12 -11.21
C ALA A 56 -16.84 -0.30 -12.68
N LEU A 57 -15.79 -0.95 -13.15
CA LEU A 57 -15.77 -1.62 -14.46
C LEU A 57 -16.21 -3.07 -14.32
N ARG A 58 -17.39 -3.42 -14.85
CA ARG A 58 -17.99 -4.76 -14.72
C ARG A 58 -17.07 -5.88 -15.26
N THR A 59 -16.33 -5.61 -16.34
CA THR A 59 -15.33 -6.54 -16.92
C THR A 59 -14.07 -5.79 -17.35
N SER A 60 -12.98 -6.51 -17.65
CA SER A 60 -11.76 -5.91 -18.21
C SER A 60 -11.93 -5.31 -19.62
N LYS A 61 -12.98 -5.71 -20.35
CA LYS A 61 -13.32 -5.21 -21.69
C LYS A 61 -14.42 -4.14 -21.68
N SER A 62 -14.99 -3.84 -20.50
CA SER A 62 -16.08 -2.86 -20.38
C SER A 62 -15.57 -1.46 -20.71
N LYS A 63 -16.12 -0.87 -21.78
CA LYS A 63 -15.85 0.53 -22.16
C LYS A 63 -16.60 1.55 -21.28
N VAL A 64 -17.55 1.07 -20.47
CA VAL A 64 -18.46 1.88 -19.67
C VAL A 64 -18.23 1.59 -18.19
N SER A 65 -18.09 2.65 -17.40
CA SER A 65 -18.01 2.59 -15.94
C SER A 65 -19.40 2.69 -15.33
N PHE A 66 -19.72 1.78 -14.41
CA PHE A 66 -20.92 1.83 -13.59
C PHE A 66 -20.69 2.68 -12.35
N ILE A 67 -21.75 3.32 -11.86
CA ILE A 67 -21.71 4.16 -10.65
C ILE A 67 -21.73 3.27 -9.41
N ILE A 68 -21.05 3.72 -8.34
CA ILE A 68 -21.19 3.18 -6.98
C ILE A 68 -21.86 4.25 -6.12
N PHE A 69 -22.94 3.88 -5.42
CA PHE A 69 -23.72 4.76 -4.55
C PHE A 69 -23.44 4.50 -3.06
N PRO A 70 -23.65 5.49 -2.17
CA PRO A 70 -23.40 5.33 -0.74
C PRO A 70 -24.29 4.27 -0.10
N ASP A 71 -25.54 4.15 -0.54
CA ASP A 71 -26.48 3.14 -0.09
C ASP A 71 -27.52 2.86 -1.18
N ARG A 72 -28.31 1.80 -0.96
CA ARG A 72 -29.37 1.36 -1.88
C ARG A 72 -30.43 2.43 -2.12
N ALA A 73 -30.80 3.23 -1.11
CA ALA A 73 -31.85 4.23 -1.25
C ALA A 73 -31.40 5.39 -2.15
N VAL A 74 -30.16 5.85 -2.01
CA VAL A 74 -29.56 6.85 -2.91
C VAL A 74 -29.43 6.32 -4.34
N GLY A 75 -29.00 5.06 -4.52
CA GLY A 75 -28.95 4.43 -5.84
C GLY A 75 -30.34 4.21 -6.47
N GLN A 76 -31.34 3.90 -5.65
CA GLN A 76 -32.73 3.76 -6.09
C GLN A 76 -33.35 5.11 -6.48
N GLN A 77 -33.07 6.19 -5.73
CA GLN A 77 -33.49 7.54 -6.09
C GLN A 77 -32.84 7.99 -7.40
N ALA A 78 -31.53 7.80 -7.55
CA ALA A 78 -30.83 8.14 -8.80
C ALA A 78 -31.37 7.36 -10.01
N HIS A 79 -31.76 6.09 -9.82
CA HIS A 79 -32.45 5.31 -10.85
C HIS A 79 -33.82 5.90 -11.19
N GLN A 80 -34.63 6.25 -10.19
CA GLN A 80 -35.93 6.89 -10.39
C GLN A 80 -35.83 8.25 -11.09
N ASP A 81 -34.86 9.08 -10.72
CA ASP A 81 -34.60 10.38 -11.33
C ASP A 81 -34.19 10.24 -12.81
N LEU A 82 -33.35 9.25 -13.13
CA LEU A 82 -33.00 8.90 -14.50
C LEU A 82 -34.23 8.47 -15.31
N LEU A 83 -35.06 7.58 -14.76
CA LEU A 83 -36.23 7.07 -15.46
C LEU A 83 -37.26 8.18 -15.75
N LYS A 84 -37.54 9.06 -14.78
CA LYS A 84 -38.43 10.23 -14.99
C LYS A 84 -37.79 11.25 -15.97
N GLY A 85 -36.50 11.53 -15.82
CA GLY A 85 -35.82 12.59 -16.58
C GLY A 85 -35.49 12.26 -18.04
N VAL A 86 -35.22 10.98 -18.36
CA VAL A 86 -34.80 10.55 -19.71
C VAL A 86 -35.91 9.84 -20.48
N TYR A 87 -36.82 9.16 -19.78
CA TYR A 87 -37.87 8.34 -20.40
C TYR A 87 -39.29 8.74 -19.99
N GLY A 88 -39.47 9.88 -19.29
CA GLY A 88 -40.76 10.31 -18.75
C GLY A 88 -41.85 10.56 -19.81
N ASP A 89 -41.47 10.92 -21.02
CA ASP A 89 -42.35 11.09 -22.19
C ASP A 89 -42.68 9.77 -22.91
N LYS A 90 -41.93 8.69 -22.64
CA LYS A 90 -42.06 7.40 -23.30
C LYS A 90 -43.04 6.49 -22.58
N THR A 91 -43.55 5.49 -23.30
CA THR A 91 -44.27 4.36 -22.71
C THR A 91 -43.31 3.43 -21.97
N ILE A 92 -43.80 2.61 -21.04
CA ILE A 92 -42.99 1.55 -20.37
C ILE A 92 -42.29 0.66 -21.41
N ARG A 93 -42.96 0.34 -22.52
CA ARG A 93 -42.36 -0.36 -23.67
C ARG A 93 -41.19 0.44 -24.28
N GLY A 94 -41.41 1.70 -24.64
CA GLY A 94 -40.36 2.55 -25.23
C GLY A 94 -39.15 2.72 -24.32
N MET A 95 -39.39 2.98 -23.03
CA MET A 95 -38.36 3.03 -21.99
C MET A 95 -37.53 1.74 -21.95
N ILE A 96 -38.15 0.57 -21.80
CA ILE A 96 -37.42 -0.70 -21.67
C ILE A 96 -36.72 -1.09 -22.97
N THR A 97 -37.28 -0.76 -24.14
CA THR A 97 -36.62 -0.98 -25.44
C THR A 97 -35.36 -0.14 -25.63
N GLU A 98 -35.32 1.09 -25.12
CA GLU A 98 -34.10 1.92 -25.16
C GLU A 98 -33.10 1.56 -24.04
N TYR A 99 -33.60 1.16 -22.87
CA TYR A 99 -32.81 0.82 -21.69
C TYR A 99 -32.15 -0.57 -21.78
N ALA A 100 -32.87 -1.55 -22.30
CA ALA A 100 -32.42 -2.93 -22.51
C ALA A 100 -32.72 -3.37 -23.96
N PRO A 101 -31.91 -2.97 -24.96
CA PRO A 101 -32.21 -3.17 -26.36
C PRO A 101 -32.34 -4.64 -26.79
N PRO A 102 -33.24 -4.97 -27.75
CA PRO A 102 -33.46 -6.34 -28.23
C PRO A 102 -32.24 -7.00 -28.88
N SER A 103 -31.26 -6.21 -29.32
CA SER A 103 -29.99 -6.70 -29.87
C SER A 103 -29.07 -7.32 -28.81
N GLU A 104 -29.31 -7.03 -27.53
CA GLU A 104 -28.47 -7.48 -26.40
C GLU A 104 -29.27 -8.22 -25.31
N ASN A 105 -30.60 -8.12 -25.31
CA ASN A 105 -31.47 -8.57 -24.22
C ASN A 105 -32.78 -9.18 -24.74
N ASP A 106 -33.40 -10.04 -23.92
CA ASP A 106 -34.81 -10.43 -24.09
C ASP A 106 -35.73 -9.32 -23.58
N THR A 107 -35.89 -8.28 -24.39
CA THR A 107 -36.67 -7.07 -24.09
C THR A 107 -38.15 -7.37 -23.86
N GLU A 108 -38.75 -8.33 -24.57
CA GLU A 108 -40.16 -8.69 -24.37
C GLU A 108 -40.37 -9.37 -23.01
N SER A 109 -39.49 -10.30 -22.63
CA SER A 109 -39.47 -10.88 -21.27
C SER A 109 -39.18 -9.84 -20.19
N TYR A 110 -38.43 -8.78 -20.49
CA TYR A 110 -38.25 -7.64 -19.59
C TYR A 110 -39.57 -6.87 -19.44
N ILE A 111 -40.16 -6.40 -20.54
CA ILE A 111 -41.42 -5.65 -20.54
C ILE A 111 -42.51 -6.43 -19.80
N ASN A 112 -42.73 -7.69 -20.17
CA ASN A 112 -43.75 -8.56 -19.56
C ASN A 112 -43.52 -8.82 -18.06
N PHE A 113 -42.26 -8.87 -17.62
CA PHE A 113 -41.94 -8.99 -16.20
C PHE A 113 -42.31 -7.70 -15.44
N VAL A 114 -41.89 -6.54 -15.97
CA VAL A 114 -42.13 -5.23 -15.31
C VAL A 114 -43.62 -4.89 -15.26
N THR A 115 -44.34 -5.01 -16.38
CA THR A 115 -45.78 -4.71 -16.46
C THR A 115 -46.60 -5.57 -15.51
N LYS A 116 -46.35 -6.89 -15.51
CA LYS A 116 -47.01 -7.83 -14.60
C LYS A 116 -46.69 -7.57 -13.13
N LYS A 117 -45.45 -7.20 -12.81
CA LYS A 117 -44.99 -7.00 -11.43
C LYS A 117 -45.43 -5.66 -10.84
N ALA A 118 -45.56 -4.63 -11.67
CA ALA A 118 -45.93 -3.27 -11.29
C ALA A 118 -47.43 -2.95 -11.44
N ASP A 119 -48.25 -3.91 -11.88
CA ASP A 119 -49.65 -3.70 -12.26
C ASP A 119 -49.80 -2.53 -13.26
N ALA A 120 -49.04 -2.56 -14.36
CA ALA A 120 -49.00 -1.49 -15.34
C ALA A 120 -49.13 -2.02 -16.78
N SER A 121 -49.71 -1.23 -17.67
CA SER A 121 -49.72 -1.53 -19.11
C SER A 121 -48.40 -1.13 -19.75
N SER A 122 -47.92 -1.92 -20.72
CA SER A 122 -46.76 -1.57 -21.54
C SER A 122 -46.93 -0.25 -22.32
N SER A 123 -48.18 0.19 -22.52
CA SER A 123 -48.56 1.46 -23.15
C SER A 123 -48.71 2.65 -22.19
N ASN A 124 -48.60 2.48 -20.86
CA ASN A 124 -48.62 3.62 -19.95
C ASN A 124 -47.36 4.47 -20.12
N VAL A 125 -47.51 5.81 -20.12
CA VAL A 125 -46.41 6.77 -20.18
C VAL A 125 -45.77 6.90 -18.81
N VAL A 126 -44.44 6.81 -18.74
CA VAL A 126 -43.68 6.69 -17.50
C VAL A 126 -43.88 7.90 -16.57
N GLY A 127 -43.85 9.11 -17.13
CA GLY A 127 -44.04 10.36 -16.40
C GLY A 127 -45.50 10.67 -16.01
N SER A 128 -46.49 9.92 -16.50
CA SER A 128 -47.90 10.08 -16.13
C SER A 128 -48.40 9.00 -15.17
N LEU A 129 -47.53 8.10 -14.71
CA LEU A 129 -47.84 7.14 -13.64
C LEU A 129 -47.98 7.88 -12.29
N SER A 130 -48.85 7.38 -11.41
CA SER A 130 -48.79 7.78 -10.00
C SER A 130 -47.45 7.35 -9.38
N ASP A 131 -46.98 8.07 -8.35
CA ASP A 131 -45.69 7.77 -7.73
C ASP A 131 -45.59 6.32 -7.22
N ASP A 132 -46.69 5.74 -6.75
CA ASP A 132 -46.70 4.34 -6.31
C ASP A 132 -46.56 3.35 -7.48
N LYS A 133 -47.26 3.57 -8.61
CA LYS A 133 -47.08 2.73 -9.81
C LYS A 133 -45.70 2.92 -10.44
N PHE A 134 -45.18 4.15 -10.45
CA PHE A 134 -43.83 4.43 -10.92
C PHE A 134 -42.75 3.77 -10.04
N LYS A 135 -42.87 3.84 -8.71
CA LYS A 135 -41.99 3.11 -7.77
C LYS A 135 -42.08 1.60 -7.97
N ALA A 136 -43.29 1.06 -8.21
CA ALA A 136 -43.47 -0.36 -8.52
C ALA A 136 -42.78 -0.78 -9.83
N VAL A 137 -42.83 0.06 -10.87
CA VAL A 137 -42.06 -0.14 -12.13
C VAL A 137 -40.55 -0.15 -11.85
N SER A 138 -40.03 0.85 -11.14
CA SER A 138 -38.61 0.94 -10.79
C SER A 138 -38.12 -0.25 -9.96
N ALA A 139 -38.92 -0.71 -8.98
CA ALA A 139 -38.62 -1.88 -8.16
C ALA A 139 -38.69 -3.21 -8.96
N ALA A 140 -39.59 -3.31 -9.94
CA ALA A 140 -39.64 -4.45 -10.84
C ALA A 140 -38.40 -4.51 -11.76
N MET A 141 -37.92 -3.35 -12.25
CA MET A 141 -36.66 -3.27 -12.99
C MET A 141 -35.47 -3.72 -12.12
N GLU A 142 -35.33 -3.20 -10.90
CA GLU A 142 -34.31 -3.65 -9.93
C GLU A 142 -34.33 -5.18 -9.71
N GLN A 143 -35.51 -5.79 -9.62
CA GLN A 143 -35.62 -7.24 -9.49
C GLN A 143 -35.16 -7.99 -10.75
N LYS A 144 -35.41 -7.44 -11.96
CA LYS A 144 -34.94 -8.01 -13.23
C LYS A 144 -33.42 -7.86 -13.41
N GLU A 145 -32.82 -6.77 -12.94
CA GLU A 145 -31.36 -6.55 -12.91
C GLU A 145 -30.61 -7.53 -11.96
N GLY A 146 -31.34 -8.31 -11.16
CA GLY A 146 -30.78 -9.38 -10.33
C GLY A 146 -30.11 -8.86 -9.07
N TRP A 147 -30.84 -8.12 -8.24
CA TRP A 147 -30.39 -7.71 -6.90
C TRP A 147 -30.24 -8.93 -5.96
N VAL A 148 -29.02 -9.46 -5.81
CA VAL A 148 -28.70 -10.62 -4.97
C VAL A 148 -27.73 -10.18 -3.87
N PRO A 149 -28.12 -10.20 -2.59
CA PRO A 149 -27.23 -9.86 -1.49
C PRO A 149 -25.98 -10.74 -1.40
N GLY A 150 -24.87 -10.14 -1.00
CA GLY A 150 -23.64 -10.81 -0.61
C GLY A 150 -23.37 -10.68 0.89
N VAL A 151 -22.11 -10.77 1.28
CA VAL A 151 -21.66 -10.57 2.66
C VAL A 151 -21.15 -9.14 2.83
N ILE A 152 -21.60 -8.46 3.89
CA ILE A 152 -21.03 -7.19 4.35
C ILE A 152 -20.12 -7.48 5.53
N LYS A 153 -18.88 -7.01 5.49
CA LYS A 153 -17.92 -7.14 6.59
C LYS A 153 -17.38 -5.75 7.00
N PRO A 154 -17.83 -5.18 8.13
CA PRO A 154 -17.17 -4.01 8.72
C PRO A 154 -15.72 -4.36 9.05
N LEU A 155 -14.78 -3.53 8.60
CA LEU A 155 -13.34 -3.70 8.88
C LEU A 155 -12.82 -2.64 9.86
N GLY A 156 -13.47 -1.49 9.96
CA GLY A 156 -13.00 -0.37 10.78
C GLY A 156 -11.88 0.41 10.09
N LYS A 157 -11.17 1.27 10.81
CA LYS A 157 -10.12 2.10 10.21
C LYS A 157 -8.93 1.23 9.77
N PRO A 158 -8.42 1.41 8.53
CA PRO A 158 -7.23 0.73 8.08
C PRO A 158 -5.99 1.35 8.75
N VAL A 159 -5.20 0.51 9.42
CA VAL A 159 -3.95 0.89 10.09
C VAL A 159 -2.76 0.45 9.23
N GLN A 160 -1.89 1.41 8.88
CA GLN A 160 -0.62 1.12 8.21
C GLN A 160 0.47 0.99 9.25
N VAL A 161 1.29 -0.07 9.14
CA VAL A 161 2.43 -0.29 10.03
C VAL A 161 3.69 -0.41 9.19
N GLN A 162 4.68 0.42 9.48
CA GLN A 162 6.02 0.34 8.89
C GLN A 162 7.02 -0.13 9.94
N MET A 163 7.95 -0.98 9.50
CA MET A 163 8.94 -1.61 10.37
C MET A 163 10.35 -1.28 9.86
N PHE A 164 11.21 -0.88 10.78
CA PHE A 164 12.62 -0.61 10.52
C PHE A 164 13.53 -1.49 11.38
N ASP A 165 14.75 -1.73 10.91
CA ASP A 165 15.82 -2.32 11.70
C ASP A 165 16.53 -1.25 12.56
N LYS A 166 17.51 -1.68 13.37
CA LYS A 166 18.29 -0.79 14.23
C LYS A 166 19.22 0.19 13.49
N LEU A 167 19.29 0.14 12.16
CA LEU A 167 20.01 1.06 11.29
C LEU A 167 19.04 1.98 10.51
N ASN A 168 17.77 2.05 10.95
CA ASN A 168 16.66 2.73 10.29
C ASN A 168 16.47 2.29 8.82
N GLN A 169 16.83 1.06 8.48
CA GLN A 169 16.55 0.48 7.16
C GLN A 169 15.21 -0.26 7.19
N PRO A 170 14.43 -0.24 6.09
CA PRO A 170 13.24 -1.06 5.93
C PRO A 170 13.43 -2.52 6.38
N PHE A 171 12.62 -2.99 7.32
CA PHE A 171 12.66 -4.38 7.81
C PHE A 171 11.93 -5.31 6.82
N ALA A 172 12.50 -5.42 5.62
CA ALA A 172 11.83 -5.87 4.42
C ALA A 172 11.76 -7.40 4.25
N GLY A 173 10.65 -7.88 3.67
CA GLY A 173 10.48 -9.27 3.27
C GLY A 173 10.37 -10.27 4.44
N GLN A 174 10.15 -9.78 5.67
CA GLN A 174 10.12 -10.56 6.90
C GLN A 174 8.71 -11.06 7.22
N THR A 175 8.61 -12.26 7.78
CA THR A 175 7.33 -12.81 8.26
C THR A 175 7.11 -12.38 9.71
N MET A 176 6.01 -11.68 9.93
CA MET A 176 5.54 -11.21 11.22
C MET A 176 4.28 -11.98 11.58
N GLN A 177 4.14 -12.35 12.85
CA GLN A 177 2.86 -12.81 13.39
C GLN A 177 2.12 -11.62 13.99
N LEU A 178 0.88 -11.43 13.57
CA LEU A 178 -0.04 -10.44 14.10
C LEU A 178 -1.08 -11.21 14.91
N SER A 179 -1.16 -10.96 16.22
CA SER A 179 -2.12 -11.60 17.13
C SER A 179 -2.98 -10.54 17.79
N GLY A 180 -4.29 -10.60 17.55
CA GLY A 180 -5.28 -9.82 18.29
C GLY A 180 -6.40 -10.71 18.81
N GLU A 181 -7.39 -10.10 19.44
CA GLU A 181 -8.55 -10.74 20.08
C GLU A 181 -9.34 -11.66 19.13
N HIS A 182 -9.47 -11.28 17.86
CA HIS A 182 -10.30 -12.01 16.87
C HIS A 182 -9.54 -13.01 16.00
N ALA A 183 -8.22 -12.81 15.82
CA ALA A 183 -7.43 -13.61 14.88
C ALA A 183 -5.93 -13.56 15.20
N THR A 184 -5.23 -14.63 14.81
CA THR A 184 -3.77 -14.61 14.63
C THR A 184 -3.46 -14.94 13.17
N ILE A 185 -2.68 -14.09 12.51
CA ILE A 185 -2.29 -14.24 11.11
C ILE A 185 -0.77 -14.05 10.94
N ASP A 186 -0.17 -14.81 10.03
CA ASP A 186 1.19 -14.54 9.56
C ASP A 186 1.09 -13.57 8.36
N ALA A 187 1.79 -12.44 8.46
CA ALA A 187 1.82 -11.36 7.46
C ALA A 187 3.27 -11.06 7.06
N ARG A 188 3.51 -10.67 5.81
CA ARG A 188 4.87 -10.40 5.31
C ARG A 188 5.09 -8.92 5.03
N THR A 189 6.18 -8.35 5.56
CA THR A 189 6.54 -6.97 5.23
C THR A 189 6.97 -6.84 3.77
N ASN A 190 6.59 -5.72 3.14
CA ASN A 190 7.03 -5.38 1.78
C ASN A 190 8.47 -4.83 1.78
N ALA A 191 8.95 -4.34 0.63
CA ALA A 191 10.30 -3.78 0.48
C ALA A 191 10.55 -2.49 1.30
N ASN A 192 9.50 -1.74 1.63
CA ASN A 192 9.57 -0.57 2.52
C ASN A 192 9.46 -0.96 4.01
N GLY A 193 9.40 -2.25 4.34
CA GLY A 193 9.16 -2.73 5.71
C GLY A 193 7.70 -2.59 6.14
N GLU A 194 6.78 -2.28 5.24
CA GLU A 194 5.37 -2.08 5.56
C GLU A 194 4.62 -3.41 5.62
N LEU A 195 3.81 -3.60 6.66
CA LEU A 195 2.85 -4.70 6.74
C LEU A 195 1.63 -4.44 5.84
N PRO A 196 0.88 -5.49 5.46
CA PRO A 196 -0.47 -5.33 4.95
C PRO A 196 -1.33 -4.52 5.94
N TRP A 197 -2.26 -3.72 5.42
CA TRP A 197 -3.19 -2.94 6.24
C TRP A 197 -3.89 -3.80 7.29
N ILE A 198 -3.81 -3.36 8.55
CA ILE A 198 -4.39 -4.03 9.71
C ILE A 198 -5.74 -3.38 10.01
N TYR A 199 -6.74 -4.18 10.37
CA TYR A 199 -8.12 -3.74 10.52
C TYR A 199 -8.68 -4.18 11.88
N SER A 200 -9.27 -3.26 12.64
CA SER A 200 -9.86 -3.55 13.95
C SER A 200 -10.95 -4.63 13.88
N GLY A 201 -11.82 -4.55 12.87
CA GLY A 201 -12.87 -5.54 12.60
C GLY A 201 -12.36 -6.91 12.14
N LEU A 202 -11.06 -7.07 11.88
CA LEU A 202 -10.42 -8.36 11.60
C LEU A 202 -9.60 -8.91 12.77
N MET A 203 -8.94 -8.03 13.53
CA MET A 203 -7.97 -8.45 14.54
C MET A 203 -8.43 -8.21 15.98
N GLY A 204 -9.33 -7.26 16.24
CA GLY A 204 -9.61 -6.73 17.58
C GLY A 204 -9.00 -5.34 17.77
N GLU A 205 -9.29 -4.68 18.89
CA GLU A 205 -8.74 -3.34 19.16
C GLU A 205 -7.23 -3.40 19.38
N ASN A 206 -6.77 -4.39 20.13
CA ASN A 206 -5.36 -4.60 20.46
C ASN A 206 -4.72 -5.63 19.52
N VAL A 207 -3.60 -5.27 18.89
CA VAL A 207 -2.82 -6.19 18.04
C VAL A 207 -1.37 -6.22 18.49
N ASN A 208 -0.94 -7.40 18.95
CA ASN A 208 0.45 -7.71 19.26
C ASN A 208 1.18 -8.11 17.96
N ILE A 209 2.37 -7.57 17.75
CA ILE A 209 3.24 -7.87 16.61
C ILE A 209 4.50 -8.60 17.10
N GLN A 210 4.76 -9.76 16.51
CA GLN A 210 5.92 -10.58 16.80
C GLN A 210 6.69 -10.92 15.52
N TYR A 211 8.03 -10.84 15.55
CA TYR A 211 8.88 -11.33 14.47
C TYR A 211 9.06 -12.84 14.61
N LYS A 212 8.87 -13.58 13.51
CA LYS A 212 8.92 -15.04 13.51
C LYS A 212 10.30 -15.51 13.04
N ARG A 213 11.15 -15.91 13.99
CA ARG A 213 12.53 -16.38 13.75
C ARG A 213 12.59 -17.87 13.42
N GLY A 214 11.57 -18.64 13.82
CA GLY A 214 11.40 -20.05 13.50
C GLY A 214 9.94 -20.49 13.62
N GLN A 215 9.69 -21.80 13.71
CA GLN A 215 8.34 -22.32 13.92
C GLN A 215 7.83 -21.96 15.33
N ASP A 216 8.70 -22.10 16.34
CA ASP A 216 8.38 -21.87 17.77
C ASP A 216 9.12 -20.68 18.39
N ASP A 217 10.09 -20.07 17.68
CA ASP A 217 10.83 -18.90 18.14
C ASP A 217 10.22 -17.60 17.60
N LYS A 218 9.73 -16.76 18.53
CA LYS A 218 9.04 -15.49 18.25
C LYS A 218 9.59 -14.39 19.15
N GLU A 219 9.97 -13.28 18.54
CA GLU A 219 10.45 -12.09 19.24
C GLU A 219 9.36 -11.02 19.25
N HIS A 220 9.00 -10.49 20.43
CA HIS A 220 8.03 -9.40 20.51
C HIS A 220 8.61 -8.11 19.96
N VAL A 221 7.87 -7.45 19.06
CA VAL A 221 8.30 -6.22 18.37
C VAL A 221 7.53 -5.00 18.88
N GLY A 222 6.25 -5.18 19.22
CA GLY A 222 5.43 -4.13 19.82
C GLY A 222 3.96 -4.49 19.80
N GLN A 223 3.14 -3.59 20.33
CA GLN A 223 1.68 -3.66 20.32
C GLN A 223 1.13 -2.36 19.72
N LEU A 224 0.03 -2.45 18.99
CA LEU A 224 -0.72 -1.30 18.49
C LEU A 224 -2.18 -1.37 18.93
N THR A 225 -2.80 -0.19 18.97
CA THR A 225 -4.23 -0.01 19.20
C THR A 225 -4.87 0.49 17.89
N THR A 226 -5.82 -0.28 17.36
CA THR A 226 -6.45 -0.03 16.05
C THR A 226 -7.62 0.96 16.09
N SER A 227 -8.07 1.38 17.27
CA SER A 227 -9.18 2.32 17.46
C SER A 227 -8.77 3.80 17.40
N GLU A 228 -7.47 4.11 17.42
CA GLU A 228 -6.97 5.49 17.24
C GLU A 228 -7.00 5.95 15.77
N THR A 229 -7.08 7.26 15.55
CA THR A 229 -7.35 7.85 14.23
C THR A 229 -6.22 7.67 13.22
N ALA A 230 -6.31 6.62 12.40
CA ALA A 230 -5.51 6.42 11.18
C ALA A 230 -3.99 6.68 11.37
N SER A 231 -3.45 6.27 12.52
CA SER A 231 -2.04 6.38 12.84
C SER A 231 -1.23 5.43 11.96
N ALA A 232 -0.34 5.98 11.13
CA ALA A 232 0.75 5.21 10.56
C ALA A 232 1.74 4.91 11.71
N TYR A 233 1.83 3.66 12.14
CA TYR A 233 2.72 3.26 13.22
C TYR A 233 4.09 2.87 12.68
N THR A 234 5.13 3.28 13.39
CA THR A 234 6.53 2.92 13.09
C THR A 234 7.10 2.11 14.25
N PHE A 235 7.53 0.87 13.97
CA PHE A 235 8.20 0.02 14.96
C PHE A 235 9.66 -0.24 14.56
N ASN A 236 10.56 -0.20 15.55
CA ASN A 236 11.94 -0.65 15.39
C ASN A 236 12.04 -2.11 15.85
N ALA A 237 12.22 -3.04 14.92
CA ALA A 237 12.34 -4.47 15.23
C ALA A 237 13.69 -4.78 15.94
N PRO A 238 13.73 -5.68 16.93
CA PRO A 238 14.98 -5.98 17.62
C PRO A 238 15.92 -6.84 16.77
N TYR A 239 17.10 -6.29 16.51
CA TYR A 239 18.40 -6.96 16.31
C TYR A 239 18.75 -7.72 15.01
N TYR A 240 19.93 -7.35 14.50
CA TYR A 240 20.86 -7.99 13.56
C TYR A 240 20.37 -8.47 12.18
N ARG A 241 21.14 -8.10 11.15
CA ARG A 241 21.00 -8.59 9.77
C ARG A 241 20.90 -10.11 9.74
N VAL A 242 19.82 -10.64 9.17
CA VAL A 242 19.85 -11.97 8.54
C VAL A 242 20.54 -11.81 7.18
N PRO A 243 21.75 -12.37 6.96
CA PRO A 243 22.33 -12.38 5.63
C PRO A 243 21.52 -13.34 4.76
N THR A 244 21.05 -12.86 3.61
CA THR A 244 20.49 -13.71 2.55
C THR A 244 21.57 -14.70 2.08
N ARG A 245 21.55 -15.93 2.59
CA ARG A 245 22.53 -16.97 2.22
C ARG A 245 22.33 -17.41 0.76
N PRO A 246 23.38 -17.44 -0.07
CA PRO A 246 23.40 -18.27 -1.26
C PRO A 246 23.67 -19.74 -0.84
N ARG A 247 22.62 -20.57 -0.85
CA ARG A 247 22.58 -22.05 -0.77
C ARG A 247 23.18 -22.75 0.48
N LEU A 248 22.63 -23.93 0.77
CA LEU A 248 23.08 -24.83 1.83
C LEU A 248 24.50 -25.34 1.56
N HIS A 249 25.27 -25.53 2.63
CA HIS A 249 25.77 -26.86 2.99
C HIS A 249 25.53 -27.04 4.50
N ASP A 250 25.13 -28.24 4.90
CA ASP A 250 25.26 -28.68 6.29
C ASP A 250 26.74 -28.90 6.59
N SER A 251 27.22 -28.34 7.69
CA SER A 251 28.35 -28.90 8.43
C SER A 251 28.51 -28.23 9.79
N GLU A 252 28.57 -29.07 10.82
CA GLU A 252 29.50 -28.78 11.91
C GLU A 252 30.90 -28.67 11.33
N GLU A 253 31.57 -27.51 11.41
CA GLU A 253 33.04 -27.51 11.34
C GLU A 253 33.74 -26.27 11.92
N ARG A 254 34.65 -26.58 12.85
CA ARG A 254 35.92 -25.96 13.29
C ARG A 254 36.21 -24.45 13.03
N PRO A 255 36.84 -23.75 14.00
CA PRO A 255 37.26 -22.36 13.82
C PRO A 255 38.24 -22.21 12.65
N ARG A 256 37.91 -21.31 11.73
CA ARG A 256 38.70 -21.07 10.51
C ARG A 256 40.06 -20.45 10.87
N PRO A 257 41.16 -20.86 10.21
CA PRO A 257 42.48 -20.29 10.47
C PRO A 257 42.46 -18.77 10.20
N ARG A 258 42.99 -18.00 11.15
CA ARG A 258 43.19 -16.56 10.99
C ARG A 258 44.32 -16.35 9.99
N VAL A 259 44.20 -15.38 9.08
CA VAL A 259 45.24 -15.08 8.08
C VAL A 259 45.59 -13.59 8.16
N HIS A 260 46.88 -13.29 8.12
CA HIS A 260 47.42 -11.94 8.11
C HIS A 260 48.12 -11.66 6.77
N ILE A 261 47.99 -10.44 6.26
CA ILE A 261 48.64 -9.97 5.03
C ILE A 261 49.78 -9.05 5.43
N VAL A 262 51.01 -9.48 5.22
CA VAL A 262 52.23 -8.74 5.56
C VAL A 262 52.22 -7.36 4.87
N GLN A 263 52.35 -6.27 5.62
CA GLN A 263 52.53 -4.94 5.06
C GLN A 263 54.02 -4.64 4.79
N SER A 264 54.29 -3.62 3.97
CA SER A 264 55.67 -3.19 3.73
C SER A 264 56.31 -2.73 5.03
N GLY A 265 57.43 -3.35 5.42
CA GLY A 265 58.15 -3.07 6.66
C GLY A 265 57.69 -3.86 7.89
N GLU A 266 56.66 -4.71 7.83
CA GLU A 266 56.35 -5.65 8.92
C GLU A 266 57.35 -6.83 8.93
N THR A 267 57.82 -7.22 10.11
CA THR A 267 58.64 -8.42 10.32
C THR A 267 57.82 -9.57 10.91
N LEU A 268 58.27 -10.81 10.72
CA LEU A 268 57.56 -11.99 11.24
C LEU A 268 57.45 -11.98 12.77
N SER A 269 58.43 -11.39 13.46
CA SER A 269 58.42 -11.18 14.92
C SER A 269 57.40 -10.14 15.37
N ALA A 270 57.27 -9.01 14.67
CA ALA A 270 56.25 -8.01 14.97
C ALA A 270 54.84 -8.56 14.73
N ILE A 271 54.65 -9.35 13.66
CA ILE A 271 53.38 -10.03 13.36
C ILE A 271 53.05 -11.08 14.42
N ALA A 272 54.00 -11.93 14.80
CA ALA A 272 53.79 -12.95 15.83
C ALA A 272 53.36 -12.31 17.17
N ALA A 273 54.07 -11.26 17.62
CA ALA A 273 53.74 -10.52 18.83
C ALA A 273 52.34 -9.87 18.77
N LYS A 274 51.98 -9.26 17.64
CA LYS A 274 50.66 -8.66 17.38
C LYS A 274 49.49 -9.64 17.50
N TYR A 275 49.73 -10.94 17.29
CA TYR A 275 48.72 -12.00 17.41
C TYR A 275 48.93 -12.93 18.63
N GLY A 276 49.85 -12.60 19.55
CA GLY A 276 50.11 -13.38 20.76
C GLY A 276 50.73 -14.76 20.53
N THR A 277 51.33 -14.99 19.36
CA THR A 277 51.95 -16.28 18.98
C THR A 277 53.48 -16.15 18.86
N THR A 278 54.19 -17.26 18.63
CA THR A 278 55.65 -17.25 18.49
C THR A 278 56.09 -17.27 17.03
N VAL A 279 57.29 -16.75 16.76
CA VAL A 279 57.92 -16.83 15.43
C VAL A 279 58.09 -18.30 14.99
N GLY A 280 58.46 -19.20 15.90
CA GLY A 280 58.57 -20.63 15.61
C GLY A 280 57.24 -21.26 15.17
N ALA A 281 56.14 -20.95 15.87
CA ALA A 281 54.80 -21.42 15.49
C ALA A 281 54.36 -20.84 14.14
N MET A 282 54.64 -19.56 13.88
CA MET A 282 54.39 -18.90 12.60
C MET A 282 55.19 -19.52 11.45
N VAL A 283 56.47 -19.83 11.66
CA VAL A 283 57.35 -20.48 10.68
C VAL A 283 56.82 -21.88 10.35
N ALA A 284 56.51 -22.69 11.37
CA ALA A 284 55.99 -24.04 11.21
C ALA A 284 54.62 -24.06 10.51
N ALA A 285 53.68 -23.20 10.93
CA ALA A 285 52.34 -23.12 10.35
C ALA A 285 52.30 -22.65 8.89
N ASN A 286 53.37 -22.01 8.40
CA ASN A 286 53.47 -21.47 7.04
C ASN A 286 54.58 -22.12 6.19
N GLY A 287 55.28 -23.14 6.71
CA GLY A 287 56.35 -23.83 6.00
C GLY A 287 57.52 -22.93 5.59
N LEU A 288 57.78 -21.85 6.33
CA LEU A 288 58.83 -20.89 5.99
C LEU A 288 60.22 -21.51 6.22
N LYS A 289 61.13 -21.37 5.25
CA LYS A 289 62.51 -21.88 5.39
C LYS A 289 63.43 -20.93 6.16
N ASP A 290 63.10 -19.64 6.16
CA ASP A 290 63.79 -18.60 6.92
C ASP A 290 62.73 -17.64 7.49
N ALA A 291 62.81 -17.36 8.79
CA ALA A 291 61.90 -16.48 9.51
C ALA A 291 62.06 -14.99 9.12
N ASN A 292 63.21 -14.61 8.59
CA ASN A 292 63.55 -13.22 8.26
C ASN A 292 63.16 -12.84 6.83
N HIS A 293 62.86 -13.82 5.97
CA HIS A 293 62.49 -13.61 4.57
C HIS A 293 60.98 -13.78 4.36
N ILE A 294 60.22 -12.73 4.72
CA ILE A 294 58.81 -12.56 4.35
C ILE A 294 58.63 -11.35 3.44
N TYR A 295 57.66 -11.42 2.53
CA TYR A 295 57.41 -10.39 1.52
C TYR A 295 56.15 -9.59 1.81
N ALA A 296 56.14 -8.31 1.45
CA ALA A 296 54.91 -7.52 1.46
C ALA A 296 53.83 -8.17 0.59
N ARG A 297 52.58 -8.16 1.08
CA ARG A 297 51.39 -8.85 0.56
C ARG A 297 51.41 -10.37 0.66
N GLN A 298 52.41 -10.98 1.30
CA GLN A 298 52.38 -12.41 1.61
C GLN A 298 51.27 -12.73 2.62
N HIS A 299 50.54 -13.82 2.37
CA HIS A 299 49.54 -14.34 3.29
C HIS A 299 50.23 -15.28 4.30
N LEU A 300 50.04 -15.01 5.59
CA LEU A 300 50.53 -15.85 6.69
C LEU A 300 49.34 -16.34 7.51
N SER A 301 49.18 -17.66 7.59
CA SER A 301 48.31 -18.33 8.54
C SER A 301 48.79 -18.06 9.96
N ILE A 302 47.92 -17.48 10.79
CA ILE A 302 48.14 -17.24 12.20
C ILE A 302 47.60 -18.46 12.96
N PRO A 303 48.46 -19.33 13.53
CA PRO A 303 48.00 -20.42 14.36
C PRO A 303 47.28 -19.84 15.59
N ALA A 304 46.11 -20.38 15.92
CA ALA A 304 45.41 -20.00 17.12
C ALA A 304 46.24 -20.38 18.36
N THR A 305 46.29 -19.50 19.36
CA THR A 305 46.85 -19.80 20.67
C THR A 305 45.88 -20.70 21.44
N SER A 306 45.76 -21.96 21.02
CA SER A 306 45.21 -23.02 21.86
C SER A 306 46.25 -23.33 22.92
N ASP A 307 46.07 -22.72 24.08
CA ASP A 307 46.73 -22.92 25.37
C ASP A 307 48.11 -23.59 25.38
N MET A 308 49.12 -22.77 25.69
CA MET A 308 50.37 -23.23 26.31
C MET A 308 50.12 -23.72 27.75
N SER A 309 49.24 -24.72 27.91
CA SER A 309 48.85 -25.32 29.20
C SER A 309 48.54 -26.82 29.06
N SER A 310 49.36 -27.55 28.29
CA SER A 310 49.34 -29.03 28.26
C SER A 310 50.70 -29.63 27.91
N ALA A 311 51.75 -29.24 28.65
CA ALA A 311 53.09 -29.85 28.49
C ALA A 311 53.97 -29.76 29.75
N GLN A 312 53.57 -30.37 30.88
CA GLN A 312 54.51 -30.92 31.88
C GLN A 312 53.80 -31.83 32.91
N GLY A 313 54.36 -33.03 33.11
CA GLY A 313 53.73 -34.16 33.82
C GLY A 313 53.00 -35.08 32.83
N GLU A 314 53.39 -36.35 32.61
CA GLU A 314 54.34 -37.21 33.34
C GLU A 314 55.31 -37.98 32.41
N HIS A 315 56.28 -38.67 33.02
CA HIS A 315 57.44 -39.30 32.41
C HIS A 315 57.41 -40.82 32.68
N GLY A 316 57.59 -41.65 31.65
CA GLY A 316 57.66 -43.13 31.73
C GLY A 316 56.65 -43.80 30.78
N ASP A 317 57.09 -44.43 29.68
CA ASP A 317 57.52 -45.85 29.57
C ASP A 317 56.28 -46.80 29.65
N VAL A 318 55.95 -47.67 28.69
CA VAL A 318 56.78 -48.61 27.89
C VAL A 318 56.27 -48.79 26.43
N THR A 319 57.13 -49.35 25.58
CA THR A 319 57.06 -49.61 24.13
C THR A 319 56.10 -50.76 23.69
N PRO A 320 56.03 -51.23 22.40
CA PRO A 320 54.82 -51.22 21.57
C PRO A 320 54.22 -52.63 21.25
N GLN A 321 53.22 -52.75 20.33
CA GLN A 321 53.24 -53.62 19.12
C GLN A 321 51.88 -53.76 18.33
N GLN A 322 51.87 -53.24 17.08
CA GLN A 322 51.40 -53.86 15.80
C GLN A 322 49.96 -54.42 15.52
N ALA A 323 49.47 -54.08 14.30
CA ALA A 323 48.66 -54.86 13.32
C ALA A 323 47.10 -54.93 13.29
N ALA A 324 46.60 -54.61 12.08
CA ALA A 324 45.66 -55.37 11.22
C ALA A 324 44.12 -55.14 11.23
N SER A 325 43.66 -54.66 10.06
CA SER A 325 42.57 -55.18 9.20
C SER A 325 41.17 -55.54 9.71
N ALA A 326 40.22 -54.72 9.23
CA ALA A 326 39.15 -55.09 8.27
C ALA A 326 37.80 -55.69 8.71
N THR A 327 36.80 -55.37 7.86
CA THR A 327 35.59 -56.15 7.49
C THR A 327 34.24 -55.78 8.10
N VAL A 328 33.46 -55.02 7.30
CA VAL A 328 32.05 -55.27 6.91
C VAL A 328 31.18 -56.15 7.82
N THR A 329 30.03 -55.63 8.29
CA THR A 329 28.70 -56.16 7.93
C THR A 329 27.54 -55.26 8.34
N LYS A 330 26.55 -55.17 7.44
CA LYS A 330 25.16 -54.75 7.72
C LYS A 330 24.34 -56.02 7.98
N PRO A 331 23.27 -55.98 8.77
CA PRO A 331 22.03 -56.56 8.26
C PRO A 331 20.83 -55.60 8.30
N THR A 332 19.89 -55.92 7.43
CA THR A 332 18.61 -55.23 7.17
C THR A 332 17.49 -55.96 7.92
N LEU A 333 16.41 -55.28 8.34
CA LEU A 333 15.02 -55.56 7.92
C LEU A 333 13.93 -54.90 8.80
N GLU A 334 12.98 -54.31 8.06
CA GLU A 334 11.60 -53.88 8.32
C GLU A 334 10.63 -55.10 8.47
N PRO A 335 9.28 -55.00 8.44
CA PRO A 335 8.32 -53.89 8.71
C PRO A 335 7.05 -54.30 9.52
N ALA A 336 6.15 -53.35 9.81
CA ALA A 336 4.64 -53.44 9.84
C ALA A 336 4.08 -52.07 10.32
N ALA A 337 3.13 -51.38 9.65
CA ALA A 337 1.70 -51.66 9.41
C ALA A 337 0.86 -51.69 10.72
N GLU A 338 -0.34 -51.11 10.87
CA GLU A 338 -1.21 -50.36 9.94
C GLU A 338 -2.28 -49.49 10.68
N ALA A 339 -2.76 -48.46 9.98
CA ALA A 339 -4.00 -47.66 10.06
C ALA A 339 -5.20 -47.96 11.00
N SER A 340 -5.90 -46.88 11.44
CA SER A 340 -7.27 -46.46 10.96
C SER A 340 -8.28 -45.92 12.02
N ALA A 341 -9.23 -45.10 11.53
CA ALA A 341 -10.54 -44.65 12.09
C ALA A 341 -10.60 -43.92 13.47
N MET A 342 -11.10 -42.68 13.58
CA MET A 342 -12.52 -42.20 13.50
C MET A 342 -13.47 -42.77 14.57
N GLU A 343 -14.03 -41.91 15.44
CA GLU A 343 -15.45 -41.48 15.40
C GLU A 343 -15.70 -40.26 16.34
N LYS A 344 -16.96 -39.85 16.50
CA LYS A 344 -17.53 -38.52 16.77
C LYS A 344 -18.54 -38.66 17.91
N LEU A 345 -18.75 -37.63 18.76
CA LEU A 345 -20.08 -37.11 19.18
C LEU A 345 -20.01 -36.00 20.26
N GLN A 346 -21.17 -35.43 20.59
CA GLN A 346 -21.33 -34.05 21.10
C GLN A 346 -21.89 -33.94 22.53
N SER A 347 -21.64 -32.76 23.13
CA SER A 347 -22.55 -31.95 23.97
C SER A 347 -23.06 -32.41 25.35
N THR A 348 -22.96 -31.49 26.31
CA THR A 348 -24.04 -30.94 27.17
C THR A 348 -23.45 -29.73 27.95
N THR A 349 -23.93 -28.48 27.78
CA THR A 349 -24.85 -27.75 28.69
C THR A 349 -24.57 -27.96 30.18
N SER A 350 -24.35 -26.96 31.05
CA SER A 350 -25.18 -25.76 31.29
C SER A 350 -24.51 -24.69 32.20
N SER A 351 -25.22 -23.60 32.50
CA SER A 351 -24.87 -22.44 33.37
C SER A 351 -26.16 -21.99 34.12
N PRO A 352 -26.25 -20.97 35.02
CA PRO A 352 -25.26 -20.17 35.79
C PRO A 352 -25.63 -19.98 37.31
N ALA A 353 -25.04 -18.95 37.96
CA ALA A 353 -25.47 -18.22 39.19
C ALA A 353 -24.86 -18.68 40.56
N ASN A 354 -24.70 -17.84 41.60
CA ASN A 354 -25.10 -16.43 41.80
C ASN A 354 -24.21 -15.64 42.82
N ALA A 355 -24.29 -14.30 42.74
CA ALA A 355 -24.00 -13.18 43.67
C ALA A 355 -23.35 -13.36 45.08
N THR A 356 -22.50 -12.38 45.46
CA THR A 356 -22.64 -11.37 46.57
C THR A 356 -21.25 -10.80 46.99
N ALA A 357 -21.06 -9.67 47.69
CA ALA A 357 -21.68 -8.33 47.63
C ALA A 357 -20.94 -7.32 48.57
N ASN A 358 -20.41 -6.20 48.03
CA ASN A 358 -20.22 -4.85 48.66
C ASN A 358 -19.50 -4.72 50.05
N PRO A 359 -19.32 -3.51 50.67
CA PRO A 359 -19.38 -2.11 50.18
C PRO A 359 -18.20 -1.18 50.63
N ALA A 360 -18.29 0.10 50.20
CA ALA A 360 -18.02 1.35 50.97
C ALA A 360 -16.85 2.31 50.58
N GLN A 361 -17.29 3.55 50.35
CA GLN A 361 -16.67 4.88 50.11
C GLN A 361 -16.10 5.55 51.41
N PRO A 362 -15.68 6.86 51.51
CA PRO A 362 -15.57 7.98 50.52
C PRO A 362 -14.38 9.04 50.68
N HIS A 363 -14.38 10.07 49.80
CA HIS A 363 -14.03 11.52 49.98
C HIS A 363 -12.58 12.13 49.96
N ALA A 364 -12.31 12.90 48.88
CA ALA A 364 -12.00 14.36 48.79
C ALA A 364 -10.68 15.05 49.26
N GLY A 365 -10.05 15.83 48.35
CA GLY A 365 -9.70 17.26 48.60
C GLY A 365 -8.25 17.79 48.35
N SER A 366 -8.13 18.93 47.62
CA SER A 366 -7.02 19.95 47.65
C SER A 366 -5.65 19.61 46.98
N ALA A 367 -4.87 20.49 46.31
CA ALA A 367 -5.06 21.81 45.68
C ALA A 367 -3.88 22.21 44.71
N SER A 368 -4.10 23.27 43.91
CA SER A 368 -3.24 24.01 42.93
C SER A 368 -1.94 24.67 43.51
N PRO A 369 -0.95 25.21 42.73
CA PRO A 369 -1.15 26.13 41.57
C PRO A 369 -0.13 26.22 40.38
N SER A 370 -0.58 26.88 39.30
CA SER A 370 0.14 27.74 38.28
C SER A 370 1.50 27.29 37.70
N ASN A 371 1.85 27.38 36.41
CA ASN A 371 1.33 28.10 35.23
C ASN A 371 1.96 27.44 33.95
N SER A 372 1.87 27.87 32.67
CA SER A 372 1.24 29.00 31.95
C SER A 372 1.17 28.71 30.43
N GLY A 373 0.14 29.22 29.74
CA GLY A 373 0.26 29.75 28.36
C GLY A 373 0.32 28.79 27.15
N SER A 374 -0.84 28.44 26.58
CA SER A 374 -1.02 28.31 25.12
C SER A 374 -2.47 28.61 24.75
N SER A 375 -2.70 29.35 23.67
CA SER A 375 -4.02 29.91 23.33
C SER A 375 -4.83 28.94 22.46
N SER A 376 -5.90 28.37 23.02
CA SER A 376 -6.90 27.62 22.26
C SER A 376 -7.97 28.58 21.72
N VAL A 377 -8.16 28.59 20.40
CA VAL A 377 -9.28 29.33 19.80
C VAL A 377 -10.57 28.54 20.06
N ALA A 378 -11.36 29.00 21.01
CA ALA A 378 -12.63 28.37 21.38
C ALA A 378 -13.70 28.60 20.29
N ALA A 379 -14.51 27.58 20.03
CA ALA A 379 -15.66 27.69 19.14
C ALA A 379 -16.76 28.55 19.79
N GLY A 380 -16.94 29.77 19.29
CA GLY A 380 -18.00 30.69 19.74
C GLY A 380 -19.36 30.28 19.16
N VAL A 381 -20.22 29.70 19.99
CA VAL A 381 -21.62 29.41 19.64
C VAL A 381 -22.46 30.68 19.84
N VAL A 382 -23.05 31.20 18.76
CA VAL A 382 -24.10 32.24 18.83
C VAL A 382 -25.43 31.60 18.45
N HIS A 383 -26.38 31.61 19.38
CA HIS A 383 -27.76 31.23 19.09
C HIS A 383 -28.55 32.44 18.60
N GLN A 384 -29.19 32.32 17.43
CA GLN A 384 -30.29 33.20 17.02
C GLN A 384 -31.55 32.35 16.87
N HIS A 385 -32.63 32.76 17.52
CA HIS A 385 -33.92 32.08 17.48
C HIS A 385 -34.80 32.66 16.36
N ALA A 386 -35.41 31.78 15.55
CA ALA A 386 -36.52 32.12 14.67
C ALA A 386 -37.84 31.53 15.25
N PRO A 387 -38.99 32.22 15.13
CA PRO A 387 -40.22 31.84 15.80
C PRO A 387 -41.05 30.80 15.01
N SER A 388 -40.52 29.59 14.85
CA SER A 388 -41.31 28.40 14.50
C SER A 388 -40.56 27.12 14.89
N GLY A 389 -41.16 26.31 15.77
CA GLY A 389 -40.44 25.28 16.52
C GLY A 389 -40.15 24.00 15.75
N HIS A 390 -38.96 23.89 15.15
CA HIS A 390 -38.23 22.63 15.01
C HIS A 390 -36.71 22.91 15.12
N PRO A 391 -35.96 22.22 15.99
CA PRO A 391 -34.50 22.35 16.01
C PRO A 391 -33.92 21.64 14.77
N GLN A 392 -33.37 22.41 13.83
CA GLN A 392 -32.49 21.86 12.81
C GLN A 392 -31.04 21.88 13.31
N THR A 393 -30.48 20.70 13.54
CA THR A 393 -29.03 20.54 13.71
C THR A 393 -28.37 20.66 12.35
N VAL A 394 -27.98 21.87 11.96
CA VAL A 394 -27.13 22.09 10.78
C VAL A 394 -25.71 21.65 11.16
N VAL A 395 -25.38 20.39 10.89
CA VAL A 395 -23.99 19.92 10.99
C VAL A 395 -23.24 20.47 9.79
N SER A 396 -22.37 21.45 10.02
CA SER A 396 -21.50 22.01 9.00
C SER A 396 -20.57 20.93 8.45
N SER A 397 -20.47 20.83 7.12
CA SER A 397 -19.32 20.16 6.47
C SER A 397 -18.01 20.69 7.07
N PRO A 398 -16.93 19.89 7.13
CA PRO A 398 -15.62 20.43 7.50
C PRO A 398 -15.32 21.65 6.62
N ALA A 399 -15.06 22.79 7.26
CA ALA A 399 -14.84 24.04 6.56
C ALA A 399 -13.74 23.85 5.52
N LEU A 400 -13.96 24.37 4.31
CA LEU A 400 -12.92 24.36 3.28
C LEU A 400 -11.72 25.13 3.83
N GLU A 401 -10.56 24.49 3.91
CA GLU A 401 -9.36 25.12 4.43
C GLU A 401 -8.70 25.91 3.30
N ALA A 402 -8.34 27.17 3.57
CA ALA A 402 -7.68 28.04 2.61
C ALA A 402 -6.53 27.33 1.88
N SER A 403 -6.46 27.50 0.56
CA SER A 403 -5.29 27.07 -0.22
C SER A 403 -4.05 27.83 0.26
N ASP A 404 -2.95 27.12 0.46
CA ASP A 404 -1.67 27.63 0.96
C ASP A 404 -0.53 26.63 0.70
N ALA A 405 0.70 26.98 1.07
CA ALA A 405 1.85 26.09 0.92
C ALA A 405 1.81 24.81 1.80
N ALA A 406 0.98 24.73 2.86
CA ALA A 406 0.89 23.54 3.69
C ALA A 406 0.25 22.37 2.92
N TRP A 407 -0.69 22.66 2.02
CA TRP A 407 -1.27 21.68 1.07
C TRP A 407 -0.24 20.93 0.22
N CYS A 408 0.97 21.48 0.01
CA CYS A 408 2.04 20.81 -0.74
C CYS A 408 2.52 19.49 -0.09
N HIS A 409 2.30 19.33 1.22
CA HIS A 409 2.80 18.21 2.01
C HIS A 409 1.73 17.13 2.28
N ARG A 410 0.42 17.45 2.18
CA ARG A 410 -0.68 16.55 2.53
C ARG A 410 -0.80 15.30 1.66
N TYR A 411 -0.36 15.37 0.40
CA TYR A 411 -0.30 14.23 -0.52
C TYR A 411 1.11 14.14 -1.09
N PRO A 412 2.04 13.43 -0.41
CA PRO A 412 3.41 13.30 -0.88
C PRO A 412 3.48 12.51 -2.19
N GLY A 413 4.41 12.88 -3.05
CA GLY A 413 4.86 12.00 -4.14
C GLY A 413 5.90 11.01 -3.61
N SER A 414 6.22 10.00 -4.41
CA SER A 414 7.29 9.03 -4.13
C SER A 414 8.32 9.04 -5.25
N ALA A 415 9.59 8.82 -4.88
CA ALA A 415 10.69 8.52 -5.80
C ALA A 415 11.19 7.05 -5.67
N SER A 416 10.45 6.19 -4.95
CA SER A 416 10.75 4.76 -4.83
C SER A 416 10.08 3.94 -5.93
N LEU A 417 10.82 2.97 -6.49
CA LEU A 417 10.26 1.95 -7.39
C LEU A 417 9.20 1.08 -6.70
N ASP A 418 9.19 1.02 -5.37
CA ASP A 418 8.19 0.25 -4.63
C ASP A 418 6.78 0.84 -4.70
N SER A 419 6.67 2.13 -5.04
CA SER A 419 5.40 2.82 -5.28
C SER A 419 4.85 2.65 -6.70
N LEU A 420 5.56 1.95 -7.58
CA LEU A 420 5.08 1.62 -8.93
C LEU A 420 4.05 0.49 -8.90
N ASN A 421 3.13 0.48 -9.87
CA ASN A 421 2.16 -0.60 -10.01
C ASN A 421 2.84 -1.92 -10.39
N ALA A 422 2.18 -3.04 -10.09
CA ALA A 422 2.75 -4.38 -10.32
C ALA A 422 3.15 -4.64 -11.79
N SER A 423 2.38 -4.13 -12.76
CA SER A 423 2.64 -4.29 -14.19
C SER A 423 3.90 -3.58 -14.69
N PHE A 424 4.28 -2.45 -14.10
CA PHE A 424 5.45 -1.66 -14.53
C PHE A 424 6.67 -1.82 -13.59
N LYS A 425 6.44 -2.09 -12.29
CA LYS A 425 7.50 -2.19 -11.28
C LYS A 425 8.61 -3.16 -11.65
N ALA A 426 8.27 -4.34 -12.17
CA ALA A 426 9.25 -5.36 -12.56
C ALA A 426 10.14 -4.88 -13.72
N ALA A 427 9.52 -4.32 -14.77
CA ALA A 427 10.21 -3.75 -15.93
C ALA A 427 11.16 -2.59 -15.54
N ALA A 428 10.64 -1.61 -14.79
CA ALA A 428 11.41 -0.47 -14.31
C ALA A 428 12.59 -0.90 -13.41
N SER A 429 12.37 -1.86 -12.51
CA SER A 429 13.41 -2.36 -11.62
C SER A 429 14.51 -3.12 -12.36
N ALA A 430 14.16 -3.94 -13.35
CA ALA A 430 15.12 -4.68 -14.17
C ALA A 430 15.99 -3.73 -15.02
N PHE A 431 15.38 -2.76 -15.70
CA PHE A 431 16.11 -1.76 -16.51
C PHE A 431 17.06 -0.90 -15.66
N ILE A 432 16.59 -0.40 -14.50
CA ILE A 432 17.39 0.42 -13.60
C ILE A 432 18.49 -0.41 -12.92
N GLY A 433 18.24 -1.69 -12.63
CA GLY A 433 19.25 -2.65 -12.19
C GLY A 433 20.37 -2.80 -13.21
N ALA A 434 20.03 -3.16 -14.46
CA ALA A 434 20.99 -3.32 -15.55
C ALA A 434 21.84 -2.07 -15.83
N MET A 435 21.26 -0.87 -15.69
CA MET A 435 22.03 0.38 -15.74
C MET A 435 23.03 0.51 -14.58
N ARG A 436 22.62 0.22 -13.35
CA ARG A 436 23.49 0.30 -12.16
C ARG A 436 24.61 -0.72 -12.21
N ASP A 437 24.33 -1.95 -12.64
CA ASP A 437 25.33 -3.02 -12.81
C ASP A 437 26.39 -2.64 -13.87
N ALA A 438 26.00 -1.87 -14.89
CA ALA A 438 26.90 -1.27 -15.88
C ALA A 438 27.69 -0.05 -15.37
N ASN A 439 27.60 0.29 -14.08
CA ASN A 439 28.14 1.52 -13.48
C ASN A 439 27.62 2.81 -14.16
N ILE A 440 26.35 2.83 -14.58
CA ILE A 440 25.63 4.03 -14.99
C ILE A 440 24.96 4.62 -13.73
N THR A 441 25.14 5.91 -13.50
CA THR A 441 24.53 6.58 -12.35
C THR A 441 23.08 6.90 -12.66
N VAL A 442 22.14 6.33 -11.89
CA VAL A 442 20.70 6.53 -12.07
C VAL A 442 20.06 7.03 -10.77
N LYS A 443 19.64 8.30 -10.78
CA LYS A 443 18.81 8.92 -9.73
C LYS A 443 17.36 8.92 -10.18
N ILE A 444 16.48 8.35 -9.35
CA ILE A 444 15.03 8.47 -9.53
C ILE A 444 14.59 9.79 -8.89
N ASN A 445 13.94 10.66 -9.66
CA ASN A 445 13.40 11.94 -9.20
C ASN A 445 11.92 11.83 -8.79
N ALA A 446 11.15 10.98 -9.49
CA ALA A 446 9.75 10.70 -9.19
C ALA A 446 9.33 9.31 -9.72
N ALA A 447 8.31 8.72 -9.11
CA ALA A 447 7.73 7.42 -9.45
C ALA A 447 6.19 7.49 -9.34
N LEU A 448 5.64 7.47 -8.13
CA LEU A 448 4.20 7.67 -7.90
C LEU A 448 3.90 9.15 -7.56
N ARG A 449 2.85 9.68 -8.18
CA ARG A 449 2.26 10.99 -7.85
C ARG A 449 0.77 10.78 -7.59
N PRO A 450 0.27 10.83 -6.34
CA PRO A 450 -1.17 10.69 -6.07
C PRO A 450 -2.02 11.65 -6.91
N ILE A 451 -3.23 11.26 -7.31
CA ILE A 451 -4.07 12.12 -8.17
C ILE A 451 -4.43 13.42 -7.45
N GLN A 452 -4.65 13.38 -6.13
CA GLN A 452 -4.82 14.54 -5.27
C GLN A 452 -3.64 15.53 -5.41
N ARG A 453 -2.41 15.02 -5.42
CA ARG A 453 -1.20 15.85 -5.63
C ARG A 453 -1.21 16.46 -7.03
N SER A 454 -1.53 15.69 -8.08
CA SER A 454 -1.66 16.25 -9.44
C SER A 454 -2.77 17.29 -9.54
N TYR A 455 -3.90 17.10 -8.85
CA TYR A 455 -5.02 18.04 -8.83
C TYR A 455 -4.59 19.38 -8.22
N LEU A 456 -4.01 19.34 -7.01
CA LEU A 456 -3.48 20.54 -6.33
C LEU A 456 -2.40 21.24 -7.16
N MET A 457 -1.43 20.48 -7.71
CA MET A 457 -0.38 21.02 -8.59
C MET A 457 -0.95 21.66 -9.85
N TYR A 458 -1.95 21.05 -10.49
CA TYR A 458 -2.53 21.53 -11.74
C TYR A 458 -3.31 22.82 -11.53
N HIS A 459 -4.28 22.83 -10.60
CA HIS A 459 -5.14 23.98 -10.39
C HIS A 459 -4.38 25.16 -9.79
N ALA A 460 -3.44 24.95 -8.85
CA ALA A 460 -2.55 26.01 -8.40
C ALA A 460 -1.77 26.65 -9.56
N PHE A 461 -1.21 25.84 -10.47
CA PHE A 461 -0.46 26.34 -11.63
C PHE A 461 -1.34 27.09 -12.63
N GLN A 462 -2.60 26.67 -12.81
CA GLN A 462 -3.54 27.30 -13.71
C GLN A 462 -4.08 28.63 -13.16
N ILE A 463 -4.43 28.69 -11.87
CA ILE A 463 -4.82 29.94 -11.17
C ILE A 463 -3.65 30.92 -11.14
N ALA A 464 -2.45 30.46 -10.74
CA ALA A 464 -1.26 31.33 -10.63
C ALA A 464 -0.82 31.95 -11.98
N LYS A 465 -1.18 31.32 -13.11
CA LYS A 465 -0.97 31.83 -14.47
C LYS A 465 -2.19 32.56 -15.06
N GLY A 466 -3.24 32.80 -14.28
CA GLY A 466 -4.46 33.47 -14.72
C GLY A 466 -5.27 32.73 -15.79
N LYS A 467 -5.11 31.40 -15.87
CA LYS A 467 -5.75 30.54 -16.88
C LYS A 467 -7.03 29.85 -16.41
N GLU A 468 -7.31 29.91 -15.12
CA GLU A 468 -8.48 29.31 -14.47
C GLU A 468 -8.93 30.22 -13.34
N SER A 469 -10.24 30.45 -13.22
CA SER A 469 -10.82 31.22 -12.12
C SER A 469 -10.97 30.31 -10.90
N PRO A 470 -10.61 30.75 -9.68
CA PRO A 470 -10.62 29.87 -8.51
C PRO A 470 -11.99 29.26 -8.19
N ASP A 471 -13.09 30.00 -8.47
CA ASP A 471 -14.47 29.54 -8.29
C ASP A 471 -14.94 28.51 -9.33
N LYS A 472 -14.15 28.27 -10.39
CA LYS A 472 -14.41 27.26 -11.44
C LYS A 472 -13.61 25.98 -11.25
N VAL A 473 -12.71 25.93 -10.28
CA VAL A 473 -11.95 24.71 -9.98
C VAL A 473 -12.93 23.62 -9.49
N PRO A 474 -13.00 22.45 -10.16
CA PRO A 474 -13.89 21.38 -9.74
C PRO A 474 -13.45 20.83 -8.37
N SER A 475 -14.40 20.60 -7.45
CA SER A 475 -14.08 19.94 -6.18
C SER A 475 -13.51 18.53 -6.39
N TYR A 476 -12.51 18.15 -5.59
CA TYR A 476 -11.89 16.82 -5.66
C TYR A 476 -12.11 16.04 -4.36
N ALA A 477 -12.59 14.81 -4.48
CA ALA A 477 -12.94 13.97 -3.33
C ALA A 477 -11.72 13.70 -2.44
N GLY A 478 -11.87 13.98 -1.14
CA GLY A 478 -10.79 13.87 -0.16
C GLY A 478 -9.77 15.01 -0.18
N VAL A 479 -10.09 16.16 -0.81
CA VAL A 479 -9.29 17.39 -0.83
C VAL A 479 -10.19 18.59 -0.49
N ASN A 480 -10.33 18.91 0.80
CA ASN A 480 -11.20 19.97 1.34
C ASN A 480 -10.60 21.39 1.26
N ILE A 481 -10.11 21.77 0.07
CA ILE A 481 -9.40 23.04 -0.16
C ILE A 481 -10.35 24.17 -0.60
N ASP A 482 -10.21 25.36 -0.02
CA ASP A 482 -10.79 26.59 -0.55
C ASP A 482 -9.81 27.26 -1.52
N TRP A 483 -10.17 27.29 -2.80
CA TRP A 483 -9.45 28.06 -3.81
C TRP A 483 -9.89 29.53 -3.86
N VAL A 484 -11.07 29.88 -3.33
CA VAL A 484 -11.80 31.12 -3.60
C VAL A 484 -11.48 32.24 -2.60
N HIS A 485 -11.03 31.89 -1.39
CA HIS A 485 -10.66 32.82 -0.31
C HIS A 485 -11.74 33.89 -0.10
N ARG A 486 -12.94 33.50 0.32
CA ARG A 486 -14.06 34.46 0.39
C ARG A 486 -13.82 35.56 1.42
N LYS A 487 -14.10 36.80 1.02
CA LYS A 487 -14.17 37.97 1.91
C LYS A 487 -15.38 37.87 2.83
N ALA A 488 -15.43 38.73 3.85
CA ALA A 488 -16.52 38.77 4.83
C ALA A 488 -17.92 39.06 4.22
N ASP A 489 -17.98 39.67 3.04
CA ASP A 489 -19.20 39.90 2.25
C ASP A 489 -19.60 38.71 1.35
N GLY A 490 -18.85 37.61 1.40
CA GLY A 490 -19.05 36.41 0.58
C GLY A 490 -18.46 36.50 -0.84
N SER A 491 -17.93 37.64 -1.25
CA SER A 491 -17.25 37.82 -2.55
C SER A 491 -15.90 37.08 -2.60
N MET A 492 -15.40 36.80 -3.79
CA MET A 492 -14.11 36.12 -4.01
C MET A 492 -12.94 37.09 -3.77
N ASP A 493 -11.96 36.71 -2.94
CA ASP A 493 -10.67 37.40 -2.89
C ASP A 493 -9.72 36.78 -3.92
N LEU A 494 -9.78 37.34 -5.14
CA LEU A 494 -8.95 36.89 -6.25
C LEU A 494 -7.45 37.11 -5.98
N ASP A 495 -7.06 38.15 -5.24
CA ASP A 495 -5.66 38.45 -4.94
C ASP A 495 -5.10 37.45 -3.92
N ALA A 496 -5.85 37.13 -2.86
CA ALA A 496 -5.52 36.07 -1.92
C ALA A 496 -5.45 34.70 -2.62
N SER A 497 -6.43 34.39 -3.47
CA SER A 497 -6.47 33.15 -4.26
C SER A 497 -5.24 32.99 -5.17
N ILE A 498 -4.85 34.05 -5.90
CA ILE A 498 -3.67 34.04 -6.76
C ILE A 498 -2.37 33.95 -5.94
N LYS A 499 -2.30 34.62 -4.77
CA LYS A 499 -1.16 34.55 -3.85
C LYS A 499 -0.97 33.12 -3.32
N ALA A 500 -2.03 32.50 -2.79
CA ALA A 500 -2.05 31.12 -2.35
C ALA A 500 -1.61 30.13 -3.44
N ALA A 501 -2.17 30.26 -4.64
CA ALA A 501 -1.81 29.43 -5.79
C ALA A 501 -0.33 29.56 -6.17
N LYS A 502 0.26 30.76 -6.10
CA LYS A 502 1.69 30.99 -6.31
C LYS A 502 2.55 30.35 -5.22
N GLU A 503 2.14 30.44 -3.96
CA GLU A 503 2.82 29.79 -2.83
C GLU A 503 2.82 28.26 -2.95
N MET A 504 1.70 27.68 -3.39
CA MET A 504 1.62 26.26 -3.73
C MET A 504 2.52 25.89 -4.92
N CYS A 505 2.59 26.72 -5.95
CA CYS A 505 3.54 26.50 -7.05
C CYS A 505 5.00 26.49 -6.58
N MET A 506 5.38 27.40 -5.68
CA MET A 506 6.72 27.40 -5.06
C MET A 506 6.95 26.12 -4.24
N GLY A 507 6.00 25.71 -3.40
CA GLY A 507 6.10 24.47 -2.61
C GLY A 507 6.14 23.18 -3.45
N TYR A 508 5.56 23.20 -4.65
CA TYR A 508 5.66 22.12 -5.63
C TYR A 508 6.84 22.24 -6.62
N GLY A 509 7.63 23.32 -6.55
CA GLY A 509 8.72 23.58 -7.48
C GLY A 509 8.29 23.85 -8.93
N THR A 510 7.06 24.31 -9.18
CA THR A 510 6.57 24.62 -10.53
C THR A 510 6.84 26.08 -10.90
N ASN A 511 7.59 26.32 -11.98
CA ASN A 511 7.96 27.66 -12.41
C ASN A 511 6.83 28.27 -13.26
N ILE A 512 5.99 29.08 -12.62
CA ILE A 512 4.87 29.80 -13.25
C ILE A 512 5.32 30.72 -14.38
N HIS A 513 6.51 31.32 -14.28
CA HIS A 513 7.09 32.23 -15.28
C HIS A 513 7.65 31.51 -16.51
N SER A 514 7.87 30.19 -16.43
CA SER A 514 8.29 29.41 -17.59
C SER A 514 7.17 29.35 -18.63
N ALA A 515 7.46 29.86 -19.83
CA ALA A 515 6.57 29.71 -20.99
C ALA A 515 6.50 28.25 -21.48
N LYS A 516 7.53 27.43 -21.20
CA LYS A 516 7.65 26.04 -21.66
C LYS A 516 7.11 25.01 -20.65
N GLN A 517 7.09 25.33 -19.34
CA GLN A 517 6.60 24.39 -18.34
C GLN A 517 5.08 24.26 -18.39
N ALA A 518 4.62 23.01 -18.46
CA ALA A 518 3.23 22.61 -18.27
C ALA A 518 3.13 21.71 -17.04
N VAL A 519 1.92 21.62 -16.47
CA VAL A 519 1.57 20.61 -15.47
C VAL A 519 0.47 19.74 -16.09
N GLY A 520 0.66 18.42 -16.08
CA GLY A 520 -0.32 17.48 -16.62
C GLY A 520 -1.62 17.49 -15.80
N ARG A 521 -2.77 17.31 -16.47
CA ARG A 521 -4.08 17.21 -15.80
C ARG A 521 -4.13 16.01 -14.85
N PRO A 522 -4.85 16.12 -13.70
CA PRO A 522 -5.00 15.00 -12.78
C PRO A 522 -5.63 13.78 -13.47
N GLY A 523 -5.03 12.61 -13.27
CA GLY A 523 -5.49 11.35 -13.88
C GLY A 523 -5.07 11.15 -15.34
N HIS A 524 -4.34 12.08 -15.94
CA HIS A 524 -3.80 11.94 -17.31
C HIS A 524 -2.28 11.64 -17.34
N SER A 525 -1.56 11.80 -16.23
CA SER A 525 -0.13 11.46 -16.14
C SER A 525 0.06 10.02 -15.67
N ARG A 526 1.03 9.30 -16.23
CA ARG A 526 1.30 7.90 -15.85
C ARG A 526 1.89 7.73 -14.46
N HIS A 527 2.50 8.78 -13.90
CA HIS A 527 2.81 8.84 -12.47
C HIS A 527 1.58 8.72 -11.57
N ASN A 528 0.37 9.08 -12.05
CA ASN A 528 -0.86 8.92 -11.26
C ASN A 528 -1.27 7.46 -11.04
N PHE A 529 -0.71 6.55 -11.83
CA PHE A 529 -1.02 5.12 -11.79
C PHE A 529 0.20 4.28 -11.39
N GLY A 530 1.30 4.91 -10.95
CA GLY A 530 2.58 4.23 -10.69
C GLY A 530 3.15 3.55 -11.95
N ALA A 531 2.86 4.10 -13.13
CA ALA A 531 3.22 3.53 -14.44
C ALA A 531 4.36 4.31 -15.13
N ALA A 532 5.06 5.18 -14.39
CA ALA A 532 6.16 6.00 -14.91
C ALA A 532 7.21 6.32 -13.85
N VAL A 533 8.43 6.63 -14.29
CA VAL A 533 9.57 7.10 -13.49
C VAL A 533 10.28 8.24 -14.19
N ASP A 534 10.62 9.27 -13.42
CA ASP A 534 11.50 10.36 -13.87
C ASP A 534 12.93 10.02 -13.45
N LEU A 535 13.84 9.85 -14.42
CA LEU A 535 15.21 9.37 -14.20
C LEU A 535 16.23 10.43 -14.65
N ASN A 536 17.14 10.82 -13.76
CA ASN A 536 18.38 11.50 -14.15
C ASN A 536 19.47 10.44 -14.30
N ILE A 537 20.01 10.31 -15.51
CA ILE A 537 20.94 9.26 -15.93
C ILE A 537 22.25 9.89 -16.37
N ILE A 538 23.36 9.51 -15.73
CA ILE A 538 24.67 10.12 -15.92
C ILE A 538 25.72 9.04 -16.21
N GLY A 539 26.61 9.30 -17.17
CA GLY A 539 27.74 8.44 -17.50
C GLY A 539 27.38 7.16 -18.25
N HIS A 540 26.32 7.19 -19.08
CA HIS A 540 25.89 6.03 -19.88
C HIS A 540 26.76 5.78 -21.13
N THR A 541 27.33 6.83 -21.74
CA THR A 541 28.12 6.71 -22.97
C THR A 541 29.40 5.88 -22.76
N GLY A 542 29.63 4.91 -23.64
CA GLY A 542 30.78 3.99 -23.61
C GLY A 542 30.63 2.84 -22.60
N LYS A 543 29.48 2.69 -21.94
CA LYS A 543 29.20 1.57 -21.03
C LYS A 543 28.64 0.37 -21.79
N LYS A 544 28.88 -0.83 -21.26
CA LYS A 544 28.16 -2.05 -21.67
C LYS A 544 27.17 -2.42 -20.59
N MET A 545 25.91 -2.58 -20.97
CA MET A 545 24.82 -2.99 -20.06
C MET A 545 24.07 -4.18 -20.64
N LYS A 546 23.37 -4.93 -19.77
CA LYS A 546 22.53 -6.04 -20.20
C LYS A 546 21.24 -5.53 -20.85
N ASP A 547 20.84 -6.16 -21.95
CA ASP A 547 19.49 -6.04 -22.50
C ASP A 547 18.49 -6.94 -21.75
N SER A 548 17.20 -6.82 -22.10
CA SER A 548 16.12 -7.64 -21.54
C SER A 548 16.24 -9.16 -21.80
N SER A 549 17.16 -9.57 -22.67
CA SER A 549 17.46 -10.97 -22.99
C SER A 549 18.75 -11.48 -22.31
N GLY A 550 19.52 -10.60 -21.65
CA GLY A 550 20.78 -10.93 -20.99
C GLY A 550 22.05 -10.74 -21.83
N HIS A 551 21.96 -10.16 -23.03
CA HIS A 551 23.11 -9.86 -23.89
C HIS A 551 23.76 -8.51 -23.52
N ASP A 552 25.08 -8.39 -23.72
CA ASP A 552 25.79 -7.12 -23.51
C ASP A 552 25.61 -6.18 -24.71
N VAL A 553 25.00 -5.02 -24.46
CA VAL A 553 24.82 -3.93 -25.44
C VAL A 553 25.72 -2.75 -25.04
N GLU A 554 26.47 -2.23 -26.00
CA GLU A 554 27.30 -1.04 -25.84
C GLU A 554 26.48 0.23 -26.09
N ILE A 555 26.38 1.09 -25.08
CA ILE A 555 25.60 2.34 -25.12
C ILE A 555 26.50 3.47 -25.65
N LYS A 556 26.39 3.79 -26.94
CA LYS A 556 27.19 4.83 -27.60
C LYS A 556 26.52 6.21 -27.57
N SER A 557 25.20 6.21 -27.41
CA SER A 557 24.32 7.36 -27.45
C SER A 557 23.20 7.23 -26.42
N PHE A 558 22.37 8.27 -26.27
CA PHE A 558 21.13 8.16 -25.51
C PHE A 558 20.05 7.37 -26.27
N ASP A 559 20.10 7.31 -27.60
CA ASP A 559 19.17 6.53 -28.41
C ASP A 559 19.35 5.01 -28.20
N ASP A 560 20.59 4.54 -28.05
CA ASP A 560 20.87 3.14 -27.66
C ASP A 560 20.25 2.81 -26.30
N LEU A 561 20.32 3.74 -25.35
CA LEU A 561 19.73 3.57 -24.02
C LEU A 561 18.19 3.54 -24.08
N LYS A 562 17.57 4.38 -24.92
CA LYS A 562 16.12 4.32 -25.19
C LYS A 562 15.72 2.96 -25.80
N ALA A 563 16.51 2.43 -26.73
CA ALA A 563 16.26 1.13 -27.35
C ALA A 563 16.34 -0.02 -26.34
N VAL A 564 17.38 -0.04 -25.49
CA VAL A 564 17.50 -1.05 -24.41
C VAL A 564 16.35 -0.94 -23.41
N GLY A 565 16.00 0.26 -22.97
CA GLY A 565 14.84 0.49 -22.09
C GLY A 565 13.53 -0.03 -22.68
N ALA A 566 13.29 0.23 -23.98
CA ALA A 566 12.11 -0.27 -24.68
C ALA A 566 12.04 -1.81 -24.72
N GLY A 567 13.18 -2.50 -24.78
CA GLY A 567 13.27 -3.97 -24.65
C GLY A 567 12.82 -4.47 -23.27
N TYR A 568 13.16 -3.76 -22.20
CA TYR A 568 12.64 -4.03 -20.85
C TYR A 568 11.16 -3.66 -20.66
N GLY A 569 10.51 -3.03 -21.65
CA GLY A 569 9.15 -2.47 -21.51
C GLY A 569 9.12 -1.10 -20.82
N VAL A 570 10.25 -0.38 -20.79
CA VAL A 570 10.39 0.95 -20.18
C VAL A 570 10.71 1.97 -21.27
N ARG A 571 9.69 2.68 -21.74
CA ARG A 571 9.74 3.54 -22.93
C ARG A 571 9.93 5.00 -22.52
N TYR A 572 10.89 5.67 -23.16
CA TYR A 572 11.15 7.09 -22.96
C TYR A 572 10.12 7.99 -23.66
N PHE A 573 9.76 9.11 -23.04
CA PHE A 573 8.86 10.10 -23.61
C PHE A 573 9.63 11.32 -24.13
N GLU A 574 9.68 11.49 -25.45
CA GLU A 574 10.62 12.41 -26.11
C GLU A 574 10.39 13.91 -25.86
N LYS A 575 9.27 14.30 -25.22
CA LYS A 575 8.97 15.69 -24.89
C LYS A 575 9.53 16.15 -23.55
N GLU A 576 9.98 15.22 -22.69
CA GLU A 576 10.49 15.54 -21.35
C GLU A 576 11.78 14.77 -21.06
N ASN A 577 12.89 15.50 -20.82
CA ASN A 577 14.27 14.99 -20.81
C ASN A 577 14.61 13.93 -19.74
N MET A 578 13.63 13.42 -18.99
CA MET A 578 13.80 12.45 -17.92
C MET A 578 12.67 11.43 -17.79
N HIS A 579 11.60 11.53 -18.60
CA HIS A 579 10.37 10.77 -18.34
C HIS A 579 10.36 9.40 -19.04
N TRP A 580 10.10 8.34 -18.29
CA TRP A 580 9.98 6.96 -18.81
C TRP A 580 8.70 6.30 -18.27
N SER A 581 7.97 5.58 -19.12
CA SER A 581 6.73 4.89 -18.75
C SER A 581 6.58 3.55 -19.47
N ASP A 582 5.62 2.73 -19.05
CA ASP A 582 5.30 1.42 -19.69
C ASP A 582 4.85 1.55 -21.16
N ASN A 583 4.31 2.71 -21.57
CA ASN A 583 3.87 2.96 -22.95
C ASN A 583 4.59 4.13 -23.67
N GLY A 584 5.38 4.95 -22.98
CA GLY A 584 6.11 6.09 -23.57
C GLY A 584 5.30 7.39 -23.69
N SER A 585 4.23 7.54 -22.89
CA SER A 585 3.43 8.78 -22.75
C SER A 585 3.33 9.24 -21.30
#